data_AF-Q7U690-F1
#
_entry.id   AF-Q7U690-F1
#
_cell.length_a   1.000
_cell.length_b   1.000
_cell.length_c   1.000
_cell.angle_alpha   90.00
_cell.angle_beta   90.00
_cell.angle_gamma   90.00
#
_symmetry.space_group_name_H-M   'P 1'
#
loop_
_entity.id
_entity.type
_entity.pdbx_description
1 polymer ?
#
loop_
_entity_poly.entity_id
_entity_poly.type
_entity_poly.pdbx_seq_one_letter_code
_entity_poly.pdbx_strand_id
1 'polypeptide(L)' 'MSDSASKTRDDWYQDAARAQISSERFNRAELLNGRIAMLGFLIGLLTELITGQGIASQIGFGLLGIG' A
#
# COMPACT_ATOMS: atom_id res chain seq x y z
N MET A 1 46.02 10.55 -5.52
CA MET A 1 45.01 11.53 -5.05
C MET A 1 43.90 11.79 -6.08
N SER A 2 43.99 11.33 -7.34
CA SER A 2 42.91 11.48 -8.35
C SER A 2 41.80 10.44 -8.27
N ASP A 3 42.06 9.20 -7.81
CA ASP A 3 41.07 8.10 -7.81
C ASP A 3 39.96 8.26 -6.75
N SER A 4 40.23 8.96 -5.65
CA SER A 4 39.21 9.22 -4.63
C SER A 4 38.21 10.29 -5.09
N ALA A 5 38.67 11.25 -5.90
CA ALA A 5 37.83 12.35 -6.38
C ALA A 5 36.93 11.94 -7.56
N SER A 6 37.29 10.93 -8.35
CA SER A 6 36.40 10.31 -9.33
C SER A 6 35.33 9.47 -8.65
N LYS A 7 35.72 8.62 -7.69
CA LYS A 7 34.81 7.75 -6.94
C LYS A 7 33.66 8.53 -6.26
N THR A 8 33.98 9.63 -5.57
CA THR A 8 32.96 10.48 -4.92
C THR A 8 32.00 11.16 -5.91
N ARG A 9 32.47 11.49 -7.13
CA ARG A 9 31.61 12.07 -8.17
C ARG A 9 30.65 11.03 -8.73
N ASP A 10 31.14 9.82 -9.00
CA ASP A 10 30.31 8.72 -9.51
C ASP A 10 29.26 8.27 -8.47
N ASP A 11 29.62 8.27 -7.18
CA ASP A 11 28.70 7.97 -6.08
C ASP A 11 27.53 8.97 -6.01
N TRP A 12 27.79 10.28 -6.20
CA TRP A 12 26.75 11.33 -6.19
C TRP A 12 25.75 11.19 -7.34
N TYR A 13 26.23 10.89 -8.56
CA TYR A 13 25.35 10.63 -9.69
C TYR A 13 24.51 9.37 -9.49
N GLN A 14 25.10 8.32 -8.90
CA GLN A 14 24.37 7.08 -8.58
C GLN A 14 23.34 7.27 -7.47
N ASP A 15 23.62 8.09 -6.46
CA ASP A 15 22.71 8.36 -5.35
C ASP A 15 21.51 9.21 -5.80
N ALA A 16 21.75 10.25 -6.61
CA ALA A 16 20.68 11.05 -7.20
C ALA A 16 19.74 10.22 -8.10
N ALA A 17 20.30 9.30 -8.90
CA ALA A 17 19.52 8.39 -9.74
C ALA A 17 18.70 7.38 -8.92
N ARG A 18 19.26 6.87 -7.81
CA ARG A 18 18.55 5.95 -6.90
C ARG A 18 17.40 6.63 -6.16
N ALA A 19 17.58 7.87 -5.72
CA ALA A 19 16.55 8.65 -5.04
C ALA A 19 15.33 8.89 -5.95
N GLN A 20 15.56 9.15 -7.24
CA GLN A 20 14.50 9.37 -8.22
C GLN A 20 13.72 8.08 -8.58
N ILE A 21 14.40 6.93 -8.63
CA ILE A 21 13.72 5.64 -8.89
C ILE A 21 12.85 5.22 -7.70
N SER A 22 13.28 5.55 -6.48
CA SER A 22 12.57 5.18 -5.26
C SER A 22 11.26 5.96 -5.09
N SER A 23 11.29 7.28 -5.34
CA SER A 23 10.12 8.16 -5.18
C SER A 23 8.95 7.81 -6.10
N GLU A 24 9.22 7.33 -7.32
CA GLU A 24 8.17 6.86 -8.21
C GLU A 24 7.43 5.61 -7.69
N ARG A 25 8.14 4.72 -6.98
CA ARG A 25 7.53 3.49 -6.47
C ARG A 25 6.61 3.77 -5.28
N PHE A 26 6.98 4.72 -4.42
CA PHE A 26 6.17 5.11 -3.26
C PHE A 26 4.83 5.74 -3.67
N ASN A 27 4.83 6.68 -4.62
CA ASN A 27 3.60 7.33 -5.07
C ASN A 27 2.62 6.32 -5.73
N ARG A 28 3.13 5.38 -6.52
CA ARG A 28 2.29 4.32 -7.10
C ARG A 28 1.73 3.39 -6.01
N ALA A 29 2.52 3.06 -4.99
CA ALA A 29 2.07 2.24 -3.86
C ALA A 29 0.98 2.95 -3.03
N GLU A 30 1.12 4.25 -2.78
CA GLU A 30 0.12 5.06 -2.07
C GLU A 30 -1.22 5.10 -2.83
N LEU A 31 -1.19 5.33 -4.14
CA LEU A 31 -2.40 5.33 -4.97
C LEU A 31 -3.07 3.95 -5.05
N LEU A 32 -2.26 2.88 -5.12
CA LEU A 32 -2.78 1.51 -5.12
C LEU A 32 -3.41 1.16 -3.76
N ASN A 33 -2.74 1.47 -2.66
CA ASN A 33 -3.26 1.25 -1.32
C ASN A 33 -4.56 2.04 -1.07
N GLY A 34 -4.60 3.31 -1.49
CA GLY A 34 -5.79 4.14 -1.38
C GLY A 34 -6.99 3.57 -2.16
N ARG A 35 -6.78 3.10 -3.39
CA ARG A 35 -7.85 2.47 -4.20
C ARG A 35 -8.34 1.17 -3.59
N ILE A 36 -7.43 0.31 -3.15
CA ILE A 36 -7.78 -0.95 -2.48
C ILE A 36 -8.60 -0.66 -1.20
N ALA A 37 -8.21 0.34 -0.41
CA ALA A 37 -8.94 0.73 0.79
C ALA A 37 -10.35 1.24 0.47
N MET A 38 -10.51 2.11 -0.54
CA MET A 38 -11.83 2.60 -0.97
C MET A 38 -12.72 1.46 -1.48
N LEU A 39 -12.16 0.51 -2.24
CA LEU A 39 -12.90 -0.66 -2.71
C LEU A 39 -13.27 -1.59 -1.55
N GLY A 40 -12.36 -1.85 -0.61
CA GLY A 40 -12.64 -2.67 0.58
C GLY A 40 -13.76 -2.08 1.44
N PHE A 41 -13.75 -0.75 1.62
CA PHE A 41 -14.82 -0.04 2.31
C PHE A 41 -16.15 -0.13 1.56
N LEU A 42 -16.15 0.14 0.25
CA LEU A 42 -17.36 0.06 -0.58
C LEU A 42 -17.96 -1.35 -0.59
N ILE A 43 -17.12 -2.37 -0.76
CA ILE A 43 -17.55 -3.77 -0.73
C ILE A 43 -18.10 -4.12 0.65
N GLY A 44 -17.41 -3.73 1.73
CA GLY A 44 -17.91 -3.95 3.10
C GLY A 44 -19.29 -3.34 3.34
N LEU A 45 -19.50 -2.10 2.89
CA LEU A 45 -20.78 -1.41 2.98
C LEU A 45 -21.87 -2.09 2.11
N LEU A 46 -21.53 -2.47 0.88
CA LEU A 46 -22.46 -3.16 -0.02
C LEU A 46 -22.86 -4.53 0.52
N THR A 47 -21.91 -5.28 1.09
CA THR A 47 -22.20 -6.58 1.69
C THR A 47 -23.08 -6.42 2.94
N GLU A 48 -22.84 -5.42 3.78
CA GLU A 48 -23.73 -5.09 4.90
C GLU A 48 -25.17 -4.76 4.43
N LEU A 49 -25.30 -4.00 3.34
CA LEU A 49 -26.60 -3.63 2.77
C LEU A 49 -27.35 -4.83 2.15
N ILE A 50 -26.65 -5.67 1.38
CA ILE A 50 -27.27 -6.81 0.68
C ILE A 50 -27.65 -7.92 1.67
N THR A 51 -26.82 -8.16 2.67
CA THR A 51 -27.06 -9.22 3.66
C THR A 51 -28.08 -8.78 4.72
N GLY A 52 -28.26 -7.47 4.96
CA GLY A 52 -29.23 -6.93 5.92
C GLY A 52 -28.93 -7.32 7.39
N GLN A 53 -27.82 -8.01 7.60
CA GLN A 53 -27.19 -8.42 8.84
C GLN A 53 -25.73 -8.04 8.63
N GLY A 54 -25.22 -7.05 9.36
CA GLY A 54 -23.86 -6.56 9.16
C GLY A 54 -22.85 -7.70 9.14
N ILE A 55 -21.82 -7.61 8.31
CA ILE A 55 -20.78 -8.66 8.17
C ILE A 55 -20.15 -9.03 9.53
N ALA A 56 -20.17 -8.11 10.51
CA ALA A 56 -19.79 -8.35 11.90
C ALA A 56 -20.64 -9.45 12.58
N SER A 57 -21.93 -9.50 12.28
CA SER A 57 -22.84 -10.55 12.75
C SER A 57 -22.45 -11.90 12.16
N GLN A 58 -22.18 -12.02 10.86
CA GLN A 58 -21.83 -13.31 10.25
C GLN A 58 -20.37 -13.75 10.46
N ILE A 59 -19.40 -12.85 10.59
CA ILE A 59 -18.04 -13.22 10.98
C ILE A 59 -17.99 -13.55 12.49
N GLY A 60 -18.75 -12.85 13.34
CA GLY A 60 -18.90 -13.18 14.75
C GLY A 60 -19.67 -14.48 15.02
N PHE A 61 -20.80 -14.69 14.35
CA PHE A 61 -21.62 -15.90 14.49
C PHE A 61 -21.07 -17.07 13.66
N GLY A 62 -20.78 -16.86 12.38
CA GLY A 62 -20.43 -17.92 11.43
C GLY A 62 -18.95 -18.33 11.42
N LEU A 63 -18.03 -17.42 11.77
CA LEU A 63 -16.57 -17.70 11.78
C LEU A 63 -16.02 -17.94 13.20
N LEU A 64 -16.63 -17.34 14.23
CA LEU A 64 -16.28 -17.56 15.64
C LEU A 64 -17.26 -18.44 16.43
N GLY A 65 -18.38 -18.89 15.83
CA GLY A 65 -19.23 -19.94 16.42
C GLY A 65 -19.86 -19.57 17.76
N ILE A 66 -20.17 -18.30 17.99
CA ILE A 66 -20.94 -17.85 19.16
C ILE A 66 -22.36 -17.48 18.73
N GLY A 67 -23.27 -18.46 18.87
CA GLY A 67 -24.73 -18.29 18.81
C GLY A 67 -25.39 -18.84 17.56
#